data_AF-A0A7Z7M1T9-F1
#
_entry.id   AF-A0A7Z7M1T9-F1
#
_cell.length_a   1.000
_cell.length_b   1.000
_cell.length_c   1.000
_cell.angle_alpha   90.00
_cell.angle_beta   90.00
_cell.angle_gamma   90.00
#
_symmetry.space_group_name_H-M   'P 1'
#
loop_
_entity.id
_entity.type
_entity.pdbx_description
1 polymer ?
#
loop_
_entity_poly.entity_id
_entity_poly.type
_entity_poly.pdbx_seq_one_letter_code
_entity_poly.pdbx_strand_id
1 'polypeptide(L)'
;MVHGEFERNDMVEYFGEQLKGFAFTENGWVQSYGSRCVKPPVIYGDVSRPEPLTVFWSQYAQSLTSKWVKGMLTGPVTILQ
;
A
#
# COMPACT_ATOMS: atom_id res chain seq x y z
N MET A 1 -12.91 3.24 -14.84
CA MET A 1 -13.47 3.27 -13.47
C MET A 1 -12.36 2.91 -12.48
N VAL A 2 -12.61 3.08 -11.19
CA VAL A 2 -11.70 2.70 -10.09
C VAL A 2 -12.50 1.93 -9.04
N HIS A 3 -11.83 1.07 -8.27
CA HIS A 3 -12.49 0.29 -7.20
C HIS A 3 -12.61 1.04 -5.86
N GLY A 4 -12.02 2.24 -5.77
CA GLY A 4 -12.16 3.13 -4.62
C GLY A 4 -11.24 2.84 -3.43
N GLU A 5 -10.34 1.85 -3.52
CA GLU A 5 -9.31 1.54 -2.51
C GLU A 5 -9.85 1.40 -1.07
N PHE A 6 -11.09 0.91 -0.92
CA PHE A 6 -11.75 0.77 0.37
C PHE A 6 -11.02 -0.20 1.32
N GLU A 7 -10.20 -1.10 0.76
CA GLU A 7 -9.41 -2.06 1.51
C GLU A 7 -8.12 -1.46 2.10
N ARG A 8 -7.79 -0.21 1.77
CA ARG A 8 -6.51 0.43 2.10
C ARG A 8 -6.73 1.62 3.02
N ASN A 9 -5.93 1.68 4.09
CA ASN A 9 -5.88 2.83 4.99
C ASN A 9 -4.79 3.82 4.59
N ASP A 10 -3.61 3.32 4.21
CA ASP A 10 -2.48 4.12 3.77
C ASP A 10 -1.84 3.49 2.52
N MET A 11 -1.38 4.34 1.61
CA MET A 11 -0.88 3.95 0.29
C MET A 11 0.51 3.30 0.32
N VAL A 12 1.27 3.43 1.41
CA VAL A 12 2.57 2.76 1.59
C VAL A 12 2.43 1.60 2.57
N GLU A 13 1.73 1.78 3.70
CA GLU A 13 1.59 0.71 4.69
C GLU A 13 0.92 -0.54 4.09
N TYR A 14 -0.15 -0.37 3.30
CA TYR A 14 -0.85 -1.49 2.66
C TYR A 14 0.07 -2.39 1.82
N PHE A 15 1.04 -1.80 1.12
CA PHE A 15 2.00 -2.56 0.32
C PHE A 15 3.11 -3.14 1.20
N GLY A 16 3.64 -2.37 2.14
CA GLY A 16 4.70 -2.84 3.04
C GLY A 16 4.29 -4.05 3.89
N GLU A 17 3.04 -4.12 4.35
CA GLU A 17 2.53 -5.24 5.17
C GLU A 17 2.55 -6.58 4.44
N GLN A 18 2.49 -6.55 3.11
CA GLN A 18 2.45 -7.72 2.24
C GLN A 18 3.81 -8.01 1.58
N LEU A 19 4.82 -7.17 1.82
CA LEU A 19 6.17 -7.32 1.30
C LEU A 19 7.11 -7.86 2.38
N LYS A 20 8.02 -8.75 1.99
CA LYS A 20 9.15 -9.12 2.88
C LYS A 20 10.14 -7.97 2.95
N GLY A 21 10.90 -7.91 4.05
CA GLY A 21 11.90 -6.85 4.29
C GLY A 21 11.34 -5.58 4.95
N PHE A 22 10.03 -5.54 5.24
CA PHE A 22 9.36 -4.44 5.94
C PHE A 22 9.01 -4.81 7.38
N ALA A 23 9.15 -3.86 8.29
CA ALA A 23 8.69 -3.90 9.67
C ALA A 23 7.87 -2.64 9.99
N PHE A 24 6.90 -2.77 10.87
CA PHE A 24 6.03 -1.69 11.30
C PHE A 24 6.22 -1.44 12.79
N THR A 25 6.29 -0.16 13.15
CA THR A 25 6.36 0.25 14.56
C THR A 25 4.95 0.44 15.10
N GLU A 26 4.77 0.28 16.41
CA GLU A 26 3.50 0.63 17.06
C GLU A 26 3.42 2.14 17.36
N ASN A 27 4.54 2.74 17.80
CA ASN A 27 4.59 4.12 18.29
C ASN A 27 5.71 4.97 17.66
N GLY A 28 6.24 4.58 16.50
CA GLY A 28 7.29 5.31 15.78
C GLY A 28 6.76 6.53 15.02
N TRP A 29 6.10 7.44 15.73
CA TRP A 29 5.48 8.63 15.16
C TRP A 29 6.52 9.70 14.83
N VAL A 30 6.42 10.28 13.64
CA VAL A 30 7.22 11.41 13.18
C VAL A 30 6.30 12.56 12.82
N GLN A 31 6.56 13.76 13.34
CA GLN A 31 5.75 14.95 13.03
C GLN A 31 5.91 15.29 11.54
N SER A 32 4.79 15.47 10.85
CA SER A 32 4.76 15.79 9.41
C SER A 32 4.36 17.25 9.17
N TYR A 33 3.17 17.65 9.61
CA TYR A 33 2.67 19.03 9.43
C TYR A 33 1.71 19.44 10.54
N GLY A 34 2.02 20.54 11.25
CA GLY A 34 1.23 20.99 12.40
C GLY A 34 1.20 19.93 13.49
N SER A 35 0.01 19.47 13.88
CA SER A 35 -0.18 18.37 14.84
C SER A 35 -0.34 16.98 14.18
N ARG A 36 -0.20 16.88 12.85
CA ARG A 36 -0.29 15.60 12.14
C ARG A 36 1.05 14.86 12.19
N CYS A 37 1.00 13.60 12.59
CA CYS A 37 2.13 12.69 12.58
C CYS A 37 1.91 11.59 11.54
N VAL A 38 3.01 11.08 11.00
CA VAL A 38 3.05 9.90 10.15
C VAL A 38 3.83 8.80 10.86
N LYS A 39 3.59 7.55 10.48
CA LYS A 39 4.26 6.38 11.05
C LYS A 39 4.96 5.63 9.92
N PRO A 40 6.19 6.04 9.55
CA PRO A 40 6.86 5.47 8.40
C PRO A 40 7.19 3.98 8.65
N PRO A 41 6.99 3.12 7.64
CA PRO A 41 7.44 1.74 7.72
C PRO A 41 8.97 1.65 7.67
N VAL A 42 9.53 0.58 8.21
CA VAL A 42 10.99 0.36 8.29
C VAL A 42 11.39 -0.75 7.34
N ILE A 43 12.27 -0.44 6.39
CA ILE A 43 12.92 -1.46 5.54
C ILE A 43 14.17 -1.96 6.26
N TYR A 44 14.16 -3.22 6.70
CA TYR A 44 15.28 -3.82 7.46
C TYR A 44 16.11 -4.82 6.64
N GLY A 45 15.65 -5.20 5.45
CA GLY A 45 16.32 -6.20 4.61
C GLY A 45 15.81 -6.19 3.18
N ASP A 46 16.25 -7.18 2.41
CA ASP A 46 15.92 -7.28 0.98
C ASP A 46 14.41 -7.44 0.75
N VAL A 47 13.86 -6.55 -0.10
CA VAL A 47 12.43 -6.49 -0.38
C VAL A 47 12.05 -7.49 -1.46
N SER A 48 11.05 -8.33 -1.17
CA SER A 48 10.47 -9.25 -2.15
C SER A 48 8.97 -9.41 -1.96
N ARG A 49 8.26 -9.71 -3.06
CA ARG A 49 6.82 -9.91 -3.09
C ARG A 49 6.48 -11.40 -3.11
N PRO A 50 6.09 -12.01 -1.96
CA PRO A 50 5.77 -13.43 -1.91
C PRO A 50 4.44 -13.76 -2.61
N GLU A 51 3.43 -12.92 -2.45
CA GLU A 51 2.05 -13.17 -2.91
C GLU A 51 1.50 -12.01 -3.76
N PRO A 52 0.45 -12.23 -4.57
CA PRO A 52 -0.24 -11.17 -5.29
C PRO A 52 -0.88 -10.15 -4.32
N LEU A 53 -0.62 -8.85 -4.56
CA LEU A 53 -1.01 -7.77 -3.64
C LEU A 53 -2.45 -7.29 -3.89
N THR A 54 -2.67 -6.67 -5.07
CA THR A 54 -3.92 -5.95 -5.39
C THR A 54 -4.79 -6.70 -6.41
N VAL A 55 -4.34 -7.89 -6.82
CA VAL A 55 -4.93 -8.65 -7.93
C VAL A 55 -6.35 -9.06 -7.63
N PHE A 56 -6.61 -9.60 -6.43
CA PHE A 56 -7.93 -10.05 -6.01
C PHE A 56 -8.98 -8.93 -6.12
N TRP A 57 -8.71 -7.76 -5.53
CA TRP A 57 -9.63 -6.62 -5.54
C TRP A 57 -9.82 -6.03 -6.94
N SER A 58 -8.74 -5.91 -7.69
CA SER A 58 -8.80 -5.37 -9.06
C SER A 58 -9.61 -6.29 -9.99
N GLN A 59 -9.45 -7.60 -9.86
CA GLN A 59 -10.22 -8.60 -10.62
C GLN A 59 -11.70 -8.58 -10.24
N TYR A 60 -12.01 -8.56 -8.94
CA TYR A 60 -13.38 -8.48 -8.48
C TYR A 60 -14.08 -7.22 -9.01
N ALA A 61 -13.46 -6.05 -8.88
CA ALA A 61 -14.02 -4.81 -9.39
C ALA A 61 -14.22 -4.80 -10.91
N GLN A 62 -13.26 -5.37 -11.67
CA GLN A 62 -13.39 -5.52 -13.12
C GLN A 62 -14.50 -6.49 -13.51
N SER A 63 -14.80 -7.53 -12.70
CA SER A 63 -15.89 -8.46 -12.98
C SER A 63 -17.29 -7.85 -12.84
N LEU A 64 -17.44 -6.75 -12.08
CA LEU A 64 -18.71 -6.08 -11.86
C LEU A 64 -19.11 -5.12 -12.99
N THR A 65 -18.28 -4.99 -14.03
CA THR A 65 -18.49 -4.00 -15.10
C THR A 65 -17.79 -4.35 -16.40
N SER A 66 -18.39 -3.96 -17.53
CA SER A 66 -17.78 -4.07 -18.86
C SER A 66 -16.84 -2.92 -19.20
N LYS A 67 -16.80 -1.85 -18.38
CA LYS A 67 -15.87 -0.73 -18.57
C LYS A 67 -14.50 -1.08 -17.98
N TRP A 68 -13.45 -0.52 -18.54
CA TRP A 68 -12.10 -0.69 -18.01
C TRP A 68 -11.97 -0.14 -16.58
N VAL A 69 -11.48 -0.97 -15.65
CA VAL A 69 -11.15 -0.61 -14.27
C VAL A 69 -9.64 -0.47 -14.13
N LYS A 70 -9.18 0.64 -13.57
CA LYS A 70 -7.76 0.90 -13.34
C LYS A 70 -7.29 0.15 -12.11
N GLY A 71 -6.21 -0.62 -12.24
CA GLY A 71 -5.47 -1.20 -11.12
C GLY A 71 -4.65 -0.12 -10.41
N MET A 72 -4.65 -0.14 -9.07
CA MET A 72 -3.99 0.87 -8.24
C MET A 72 -2.77 0.28 -7.56
N LEU A 73 -1.60 0.87 -7.82
CA LEU A 73 -0.29 0.49 -7.27
C LEU A 73 0.47 1.74 -6.83
N THR A 74 1.25 1.61 -5.77
CA THR A 74 2.21 2.64 -5.34
C THR A 74 3.57 2.37 -5.98
N GLY A 75 4.20 3.41 -6.54
CA GLY A 75 5.50 3.29 -7.19
C GLY A 75 6.62 2.97 -6.19
N PRO A 76 7.71 2.29 -6.62
CA PRO A 76 8.78 1.86 -5.71
C PRO A 76 9.52 3.04 -5.07
N VAL A 77 9.67 4.16 -5.78
CA VAL A 77 10.32 5.37 -5.24
C VAL A 77 9.49 5.97 -4.09
N THR A 78 8.18 5.99 -4.22
CA THR A 78 7.27 6.47 -3.17
C THR A 78 7.20 5.51 -1.98
N ILE A 79 7.43 4.21 -2.19
CA ILE A 79 7.51 3.25 -1.09
C ILE A 79 8.84 3.40 -0.32
N LEU A 80 9.89 3.87 -0.99
CA LEU A 80 11.22 4.04 -0.42
C LEU A 80 11.39 5.38 0.33
N GLN A 81 10.72 6.43 -0.13
CA GLN A 81 10.80 7.80 0.40
C GLN A 81 9.80 8.06 1.52
#